data_AF-A0A6J6N1B1-F1
#
_entry.id   AF-A0A6J6N1B1-F1
#
_cell.length_a   1.000
_cell.length_b   1.000
_cell.length_c   1.000
_cell.angle_alpha   90.00
_cell.angle_beta   90.00
_cell.angle_gamma   90.00
#
_symmetry.space_group_name_H-M   'P 1'
#
loop_
_entity.id
_entity.type
_entity.pdbx_description
1 polymer ?
#
loop_
_entity_poly.entity_id
_entity_poly.type
_entity_poly.pdbx_seq_one_letter_code
_entity_poly.pdbx_strand_id
1 'polypeptide(L)'
;MSVYVAEEFSPEEADVLRRYFTNLYGPVFALVNLPEVVKGALFARYSRSPKSLRRLFLDEFVGELDISGDDSIDATIGLRRAEELYDKVFFEYGDDSVAQLGGVHLACEQASNLLTKVLEWGRLMAYLEQSTRYISYDARIGGRYRFYRPPEVLQSSLGTRYVGDMDRIFDTYAELLPIVIDDIKERIPKDPSDSDFVYRQAIRAKAFDSIRGLLPASSLSNVGIYGTGQGYEMLLLRMRAHPLPEARTYADLMLTELRKVVPSFLKRVDLDDRGVAWSDYMTNSRSAMEDIAGRLFSGVDDIEPAPVVALVDFDPDAEIKLVTAALYPHLSLPERQIEDRVRAMTVDERIAVLNAYVGERDNRRHKPGRALERPSYRFDILADYGAFRDLQRHRMLTIDWQKLTPLHGYTRPAAVDDAGVAPIFDEAMQRSASLYEALEERFPAESSYAVSLAYKVRFSMDMNAREAMHLIELRTTPQGHPAYRIVGQEMHRLIAEKAGHHAIASMMRFVDHSAEPELERLQAERRAESRRLES
;
A
#
# COMPACT_ATOMS: atom_id res chain seq x y z
N MET A 1 18.88 -1.85 18.07
CA MET A 1 18.16 -1.34 16.87
C MET A 1 18.69 -2.02 15.63
N SER A 2 17.85 -2.24 14.61
CA SER A 2 18.31 -2.70 13.29
C SER A 2 19.31 -1.67 12.71
N VAL A 3 20.28 -2.15 11.92
CA VAL A 3 21.29 -1.28 11.29
C VAL A 3 20.71 -0.75 9.99
N TYR A 4 20.45 0.55 9.92
CA TYR A 4 20.11 1.26 8.69
C TYR A 4 21.39 1.65 7.96
N VAL A 5 21.40 1.52 6.63
CA VAL A 5 22.52 1.99 5.82
C VAL A 5 22.33 3.49 5.59
N ALA A 6 23.18 4.30 6.21
CA ALA A 6 23.25 5.72 5.94
C ALA A 6 23.88 5.94 4.55
N GLU A 7 23.35 6.92 3.82
CA GLU A 7 23.97 7.35 2.58
C GLU A 7 25.09 8.36 2.88
N GLU A 8 26.18 8.26 2.13
CA GLU A 8 27.31 9.18 2.19
C GLU A 8 27.08 10.37 1.27
N PHE A 9 27.37 11.57 1.79
CA PHE A 9 27.30 12.83 1.05
C PHE A 9 28.61 13.58 1.21
N SER A 10 29.01 14.33 0.19
CA SER A 10 30.08 15.31 0.34
C SER A 10 29.67 16.42 1.32
N PRO A 11 30.63 17.17 1.90
CA PRO A 11 30.31 18.32 2.73
C PRO A 11 29.37 19.33 2.04
N GLU A 12 29.58 19.58 0.75
CA GLU A 12 28.78 20.48 -0.07
C GLU A 12 27.36 19.97 -0.29
N GLU A 13 27.22 18.68 -0.62
CA GLU A 13 25.92 18.02 -0.73
C GLU A 13 25.15 18.08 0.60
N ALA A 14 25.84 17.82 1.71
CA ALA A 14 25.23 17.87 3.04
C ALA A 14 24.74 19.29 3.40
N ASP A 15 25.51 20.33 3.05
CA ASP A 15 25.12 21.73 3.28
C ASP A 15 23.84 22.12 2.53
N VAL A 16 23.66 21.63 1.31
CA VAL A 16 22.41 21.81 0.55
C VAL A 16 21.26 21.05 1.22
N LEU A 17 21.47 19.77 1.55
CA LEU A 17 20.42 18.92 2.10
C LEU A 17 19.91 19.40 3.47
N ARG A 18 20.76 19.98 4.34
CA ARG A 18 20.34 20.46 5.68
C ARG A 18 19.25 21.52 5.63
N ARG A 19 19.09 22.23 4.51
CA ARG A 19 18.06 23.27 4.33
C ARG A 19 16.67 22.68 4.12
N TYR A 20 16.61 21.46 3.59
CA TYR A 20 15.37 20.86 3.08
C TYR A 20 14.97 19.55 3.76
N PHE A 21 15.85 18.96 4.58
CA PHE A 21 15.60 17.68 5.25
C PHE A 21 15.96 17.74 6.74
N THR A 22 15.08 17.20 7.60
CA THR A 22 15.27 17.23 9.07
C THR A 22 16.35 16.27 9.59
N ASN A 23 16.73 15.28 8.78
CA ASN A 23 17.77 14.30 9.09
C ASN A 23 18.43 13.80 7.81
N LEU A 24 19.76 13.73 7.81
CA LEU A 24 20.56 13.32 6.66
C LEU A 24 20.98 11.86 6.67
N TYR A 25 20.94 11.18 7.82
CA TYR A 25 21.57 9.87 7.99
C TYR A 25 20.60 8.81 8.51
N GLY A 26 19.53 9.25 9.16
CA GLY A 26 18.46 8.38 9.64
C GLY A 26 17.54 7.92 8.50
N PRO A 27 16.84 6.80 8.70
CA PRO A 27 15.85 6.27 7.76
C PRO A 27 14.53 7.06 7.74
N VAL A 28 14.32 7.94 8.71
CA VAL A 28 13.12 8.79 8.80
C VAL A 28 13.55 10.25 8.77
N PHE A 29 12.86 11.05 7.98
CA PHE A 29 13.08 12.49 7.88
C PHE A 29 11.88 13.18 7.24
N ALA A 30 11.66 14.45 7.58
CA ALA A 30 10.64 15.30 6.98
C ALA A 30 11.25 16.26 5.95
N LEU A 31 10.44 16.65 4.96
CA LEU A 31 10.79 17.65 3.96
C LEU A 31 10.32 19.01 4.45
N VAL A 32 11.26 19.94 4.59
CA VAL A 32 11.04 21.31 5.06
C VAL A 32 11.47 22.30 3.97
N ASN A 33 10.96 23.53 4.03
CA ASN A 33 11.38 24.64 3.16
C ASN A 33 11.34 24.38 1.64
N LEU A 34 10.54 23.40 1.20
CA LEU A 34 10.27 23.13 -0.23
C LEU A 34 8.82 23.49 -0.58
N PRO A 35 8.55 23.97 -1.80
CA PRO A 35 7.18 24.11 -2.30
C PRO A 35 6.45 22.75 -2.31
N GLU A 36 5.15 22.74 -1.97
CA GLU A 36 4.37 21.50 -1.89
C GLU A 36 4.33 20.72 -3.22
N VAL A 37 4.34 21.43 -4.36
CA VAL A 37 4.40 20.81 -5.69
C VAL A 37 5.72 20.03 -5.88
N VAL A 38 6.84 20.57 -5.40
CA VAL A 38 8.15 19.91 -5.46
C VAL A 38 8.18 18.68 -4.56
N LYS A 39 7.65 18.78 -3.32
CA LYS A 39 7.55 17.63 -2.41
C LYS A 39 6.72 16.50 -3.03
N GLY A 40 5.58 16.82 -3.63
CA GLY A 40 4.72 15.86 -4.31
C GLY A 40 5.39 15.20 -5.52
N ALA A 41 6.07 15.98 -6.37
CA ALA A 41 6.80 15.47 -7.52
C ALA A 41 7.96 14.56 -7.11
N LEU A 42 8.71 14.94 -6.07
CA LEU A 42 9.83 14.17 -5.55
C LEU A 42 9.36 12.79 -5.05
N PHE A 43 8.28 12.71 -4.26
CA PHE A 43 7.73 11.41 -3.83
C PHE A 43 7.17 10.58 -4.99
N ALA A 44 6.55 11.20 -5.99
CA ALA A 44 6.08 10.50 -7.18
C ALA A 44 7.24 9.81 -7.92
N ARG A 45 8.36 10.53 -8.13
CA ARG A 45 9.59 9.98 -8.71
C ARG A 45 10.22 8.91 -7.82
N TYR A 46 10.25 9.16 -6.52
CA TYR A 46 10.84 8.26 -5.52
C TYR A 46 10.21 6.86 -5.49
N SER A 47 8.89 6.78 -5.64
CA SER A 47 8.16 5.49 -5.67
C SER A 47 8.60 4.55 -6.80
N ARG A 48 9.32 5.06 -7.81
CA ARG A 48 9.81 4.34 -8.99
C ARG A 48 11.33 4.40 -9.15
N SER A 49 12.05 4.90 -8.14
CA SER A 49 13.50 5.04 -8.17
C SER A 49 14.15 4.11 -7.14
N PRO A 50 15.29 3.47 -7.46
CA PRO A 50 16.07 2.72 -6.49
C PRO A 50 16.87 3.63 -5.53
N LYS A 51 17.01 4.94 -5.83
CA LYS A 51 17.77 5.90 -5.03
C LYS A 51 17.05 6.25 -3.71
N SER A 52 17.78 6.76 -2.72
CA SER A 52 17.17 7.45 -1.57
C SER A 52 16.48 8.74 -2.03
N LEU A 53 15.59 9.27 -1.19
CA LEU A 53 14.89 10.53 -1.52
C LEU A 53 15.89 11.70 -1.58
N ARG A 54 16.89 11.71 -0.70
CA ARG A 54 17.93 12.75 -0.59
C ARG A 54 18.82 12.77 -1.83
N ARG A 55 19.25 11.59 -2.30
CA ARG A 55 20.04 11.46 -3.54
C ARG A 55 19.23 11.84 -4.78
N LEU A 56 17.98 11.39 -4.84
CA LEU A 56 17.07 11.75 -5.92
C LEU A 56 16.88 13.27 -6.01
N PHE A 57 16.77 13.94 -4.86
CA PHE A 57 16.66 15.39 -4.79
C PHE A 57 17.91 16.10 -5.33
N LEU A 58 19.10 15.70 -4.89
CA LEU A 58 20.37 16.25 -5.39
C LEU A 58 20.51 16.07 -6.90
N ASP A 59 20.20 14.86 -7.39
CA ASP A 59 20.45 14.49 -8.78
C ASP A 59 19.43 15.09 -9.76
N GLU A 60 18.16 15.24 -9.35
CA GLU A 60 17.05 15.59 -10.26
C GLU A 60 16.36 16.94 -9.96
N PHE A 61 16.52 17.52 -8.76
CA PHE A 61 15.68 18.67 -8.35
C PHE A 61 16.47 19.90 -7.88
N VAL A 62 17.68 19.73 -7.31
CA VAL A 62 18.45 20.87 -6.77
C VAL A 62 18.78 21.92 -7.83
N GLY A 63 19.13 21.50 -9.05
CA GLY A 63 19.51 22.43 -10.12
C GLY A 63 18.36 23.31 -10.63
N GLU A 64 17.11 22.95 -10.35
CA GLU A 64 15.91 23.67 -10.78
C GLU A 64 15.33 24.59 -9.69
N LEU A 65 15.91 24.60 -8.49
CA LEU A 65 15.45 25.46 -7.39
C LEU A 65 16.08 26.85 -7.47
N ASP A 66 15.24 27.88 -7.44
CA ASP A 66 15.69 29.26 -7.23
C ASP A 66 16.07 29.44 -5.75
N ILE A 67 17.37 29.31 -5.48
CA ILE A 67 17.98 29.41 -4.16
C ILE A 67 18.21 30.86 -3.68
N SER A 68 17.81 31.87 -4.44
CA SER A 68 18.11 33.28 -4.15
C SER A 68 17.25 33.91 -3.02
N GLY A 69 16.18 33.25 -2.60
CA GLY A 69 15.23 33.77 -1.59
C GLY A 69 15.33 33.15 -0.18
N ASP A 70 16.08 32.05 0.00
CA ASP A 70 16.11 31.27 1.26
C ASP A 70 17.00 31.89 2.36
N ASP A 71 17.80 32.92 2.04
CA ASP A 71 18.72 33.56 3.00
C ASP A 71 18.05 34.58 3.94
N SER A 72 16.75 34.88 3.78
CA SER A 72 16.13 36.05 4.47
C SER A 72 14.80 35.80 5.20
N ILE A 73 14.24 34.59 5.20
CA ILE A 73 12.98 34.31 5.91
C ILE A 73 13.30 33.67 7.26
N ASP A 74 13.41 34.50 8.31
CA ASP A 74 13.42 34.03 9.69
C ASP A 74 12.03 33.56 10.11
N ALA A 75 11.71 32.30 9.81
CA ALA A 75 10.46 31.64 10.17
C ALA A 75 10.26 31.49 11.70
N THR A 76 11.21 31.91 12.54
CA THR A 76 11.07 31.84 14.00
C THR A 76 10.30 33.02 14.61
N ILE A 77 10.07 34.10 13.85
CA ILE A 77 9.31 35.27 14.31
C ILE A 77 7.80 34.93 14.34
N GLY A 78 7.28 34.58 15.52
CA GLY A 78 5.87 34.26 15.77
C GLY A 78 5.60 32.80 16.13
N LEU A 79 6.58 31.90 15.96
CA LEU A 79 6.46 30.46 16.24
C LEU A 79 6.07 30.19 17.70
N ARG A 80 6.73 30.86 18.65
CA ARG A 80 6.49 30.68 20.09
C ARG A 80 5.06 31.04 20.50
N ARG A 81 4.50 32.13 19.94
CA ARG A 81 3.12 32.56 20.24
C ARG A 81 2.08 31.63 19.60
N ALA A 82 2.39 31.06 18.44
CA ALA A 82 1.55 30.05 17.81
C ALA A 82 1.60 28.72 18.59
N GLU A 83 2.78 28.29 19.04
CA GLU A 83 2.95 27.10 19.88
C GLU A 83 2.19 27.22 21.21
N GLU A 84 2.31 28.36 21.91
CA GLU A 84 1.56 28.64 23.16
C GLU A 84 0.04 28.64 22.95
N LEU A 85 -0.43 29.12 21.78
CA LEU A 85 -1.85 29.10 21.42
C LEU A 85 -2.33 27.67 21.17
N TYR A 86 -1.58 26.89 20.38
CA TYR A 86 -1.90 25.49 20.11
C TYR A 86 -1.91 24.65 21.40
N ASP A 87 -0.99 24.90 22.32
CA ASP A 87 -0.95 24.20 23.61
C ASP A 87 -2.23 24.44 24.41
N LYS A 88 -2.71 25.68 24.50
CA LYS A 88 -4.00 25.96 25.17
C LYS A 88 -5.17 25.30 24.46
N VAL A 89 -5.23 25.38 23.13
CA VAL A 89 -6.32 24.80 22.32
C VAL A 89 -6.39 23.28 22.46
N PHE A 90 -5.26 22.58 22.39
CA PHE A 90 -5.22 21.11 22.47
C PHE A 90 -5.40 20.55 23.89
N PHE A 91 -4.86 21.23 24.92
CA PHE A 91 -4.90 20.73 26.29
C PHE A 91 -6.13 21.21 27.09
N GLU A 92 -6.61 22.44 26.86
CA GLU A 92 -7.70 23.02 27.67
C GLU A 92 -9.08 22.83 27.03
N TYR A 93 -9.19 22.89 25.70
CA TYR A 93 -10.50 22.90 25.00
C TYR A 93 -10.86 21.58 24.32
N GLY A 94 -9.90 20.71 24.03
CA GLY A 94 -10.14 19.39 23.41
C GLY A 94 -10.55 19.47 21.93
N ASP A 95 -10.23 20.58 21.24
CA ASP A 95 -10.54 20.80 19.83
C ASP A 95 -9.61 20.02 18.89
N ASP A 96 -9.75 18.69 18.87
CA ASP A 96 -8.90 17.79 18.06
C ASP A 96 -8.97 18.06 16.54
N SER A 97 -10.00 18.77 16.05
CA SER A 97 -10.14 19.14 14.64
C SER A 97 -9.07 20.14 14.19
N VAL A 98 -8.51 20.95 15.09
CA VAL A 98 -7.40 21.87 14.79
C VAL A 98 -6.14 21.10 14.38
N ALA A 99 -5.99 19.86 14.86
CA ALA A 99 -4.87 18.99 14.49
C ALA A 99 -4.91 18.51 13.03
N GLN A 100 -6.00 18.79 12.30
CA GLN A 100 -6.10 18.53 10.87
C GLN A 100 -5.52 19.65 10.00
N LEU A 101 -5.22 20.82 10.58
CA LEU A 101 -4.82 22.01 9.82
C LEU A 101 -3.31 22.10 9.57
N GLY A 102 -2.51 21.32 10.30
CA GLY A 102 -1.06 21.18 10.07
C GLY A 102 -0.74 19.82 9.45
N GLY A 103 0.10 19.79 8.41
CA GLY A 103 0.49 18.57 7.71
C GLY A 103 1.99 18.48 7.44
N VAL A 104 2.49 17.25 7.32
CA VAL A 104 3.92 16.96 7.11
C VAL A 104 4.12 15.92 6.01
N HIS A 105 5.07 16.22 5.14
CA HIS A 105 5.67 15.30 4.18
C HIS A 105 6.83 14.54 4.85
N LEU A 106 6.64 13.26 5.15
CA LEU A 106 7.58 12.40 5.85
C LEU A 106 8.07 11.27 4.93
N ALA A 107 9.38 11.06 4.88
CA ALA A 107 9.99 9.91 4.23
C ALA A 107 10.33 8.84 5.26
N CYS A 108 9.95 7.59 4.97
CA CYS A 108 10.28 6.41 5.75
C CYS A 108 11.04 5.42 4.84
N GLU A 109 12.37 5.40 4.93
CA GLU A 109 13.25 4.53 4.13
C GLU A 109 13.63 3.26 4.88
N GLN A 110 13.93 2.18 4.15
CA GLN A 110 14.41 0.93 4.73
C GLN A 110 13.43 0.29 5.74
N ALA A 111 12.12 0.40 5.46
CA ALA A 111 11.05 -0.27 6.19
C ALA A 111 10.76 -1.65 5.57
N SER A 112 10.56 -2.69 6.37
CA SER A 112 10.13 -4.00 5.84
C SER A 112 8.76 -3.90 5.15
N ASN A 113 8.44 -4.87 4.28
CA ASN A 113 7.10 -4.93 3.67
C ASN A 113 5.98 -5.24 4.67
N LEU A 114 6.29 -5.71 5.89
CA LEU A 114 5.31 -5.77 6.97
C LEU A 114 5.05 -4.38 7.54
N LEU A 115 6.12 -3.64 7.86
CA LEU A 115 6.03 -2.28 8.39
C LEU A 115 5.34 -1.33 7.40
N THR A 116 5.60 -1.45 6.09
CA THR A 116 4.94 -0.56 5.12
C THR A 116 3.42 -0.66 5.18
N LYS A 117 2.86 -1.85 5.43
CA LYS A 117 1.40 -2.01 5.56
C LYS A 117 0.84 -1.40 6.84
N VAL A 118 1.63 -1.39 7.92
CA VAL A 118 1.30 -0.67 9.16
C VAL A 118 1.33 0.84 8.94
N LEU A 119 2.37 1.36 8.29
CA LEU A 119 2.51 2.79 7.95
C LEU A 119 1.33 3.28 7.09
N GLU A 120 0.90 2.45 6.15
CA GLU A 120 -0.12 2.75 5.15
C GLU A 120 -1.57 2.53 5.62
N TRP A 121 -1.80 2.18 6.88
CA TRP A 121 -3.12 1.78 7.38
C TRP A 121 -4.11 2.94 7.56
N GLY A 122 -3.65 4.17 7.79
CA GLY A 122 -4.54 5.33 7.97
C GLY A 122 -5.28 5.72 6.69
N ARG A 123 -6.60 5.94 6.76
CA ARG A 123 -7.43 6.25 5.57
C ARG A 123 -7.30 7.70 5.07
N LEU A 124 -7.04 8.64 5.98
CA LEU A 124 -7.03 10.09 5.72
C LEU A 124 -5.61 10.65 5.62
N MET A 125 -4.73 9.92 4.93
CA MET A 125 -3.36 10.32 4.62
C MET A 125 -3.00 9.84 3.20
N ALA A 126 -1.99 10.44 2.60
CA ALA A 126 -1.48 10.06 1.29
C ALA A 126 -0.18 9.28 1.43
N TYR A 127 0.00 8.26 0.58
CA TYR A 127 1.14 7.36 0.65
C TYR A 127 1.69 7.06 -0.73
N LEU A 128 3.02 6.96 -0.82
CA LEU A 128 3.73 6.50 -2.00
C LEU A 128 4.84 5.53 -1.59
N GLU A 129 4.53 4.23 -1.64
CA GLU A 129 5.48 3.15 -1.40
C GLU A 129 6.21 2.74 -2.69
N GLN A 130 7.53 2.53 -2.59
CA GLN A 130 8.39 1.96 -3.64
C GLN A 130 7.82 0.63 -4.17
N SER A 131 7.79 0.50 -5.49
CA SER A 131 7.15 -0.65 -6.12
C SER A 131 8.13 -1.75 -6.47
N THR A 132 7.87 -2.95 -5.94
CA THR A 132 8.54 -4.21 -6.33
C THR A 132 8.24 -4.64 -7.77
N ARG A 133 7.37 -3.89 -8.48
CA ARG A 133 7.01 -4.11 -9.88
C ARG A 133 7.86 -3.30 -10.88
N TYR A 134 8.72 -2.42 -10.38
CA TYR A 134 9.51 -1.48 -11.19
C TYR A 134 10.99 -1.42 -10.78
N ILE A 135 11.34 -1.92 -9.59
CA ILE A 135 12.69 -1.86 -9.03
C ILE A 135 13.21 -3.28 -8.85
N SER A 136 14.47 -3.51 -9.22
CA SER A 136 15.15 -4.78 -8.97
C SER A 136 15.71 -4.83 -7.55
N TYR A 137 15.76 -6.04 -7.00
CA TYR A 137 16.18 -6.32 -5.62
C TYR A 137 17.46 -7.17 -5.53
N ASP A 138 18.16 -7.30 -6.65
CA ASP A 138 19.43 -7.99 -6.83
C ASP A 138 20.66 -7.16 -6.38
N ALA A 139 20.48 -5.86 -6.15
CA ALA A 139 21.54 -4.97 -5.67
C ALA A 139 21.79 -5.11 -4.16
N ARG A 140 23.07 -5.06 -3.76
CA ARG A 140 23.51 -5.04 -2.36
C ARG A 140 23.80 -3.61 -1.90
N ILE A 141 23.12 -3.15 -0.86
CA ILE A 141 23.33 -1.84 -0.25
C ILE A 141 24.23 -2.02 0.98
N GLY A 142 25.35 -1.28 1.06
CA GLY A 142 26.34 -1.45 2.13
C GLY A 142 26.90 -2.88 2.19
N GLY A 143 27.02 -3.55 1.04
CA GLY A 143 27.49 -4.94 0.91
C GLY A 143 26.47 -6.02 1.28
N ARG A 144 25.20 -5.66 1.54
CA ARG A 144 24.16 -6.59 2.01
C ARG A 144 22.89 -6.52 1.18
N TYR A 145 22.16 -7.64 1.09
CA TYR A 145 20.81 -7.60 0.52
C TYR A 145 19.83 -6.81 1.39
N ARG A 146 18.84 -6.24 0.68
CA ARG A 146 17.82 -5.32 1.22
C ARG A 146 16.71 -6.07 1.95
N PHE A 147 17.03 -6.73 3.06
CA PHE A 147 16.04 -7.28 3.99
C PHE A 147 16.25 -6.80 5.43
N TYR A 148 15.15 -6.69 6.15
CA TYR A 148 15.08 -6.31 7.56
C TYR A 148 15.73 -7.37 8.44
N ARG A 149 16.51 -6.93 9.42
CA ARG A 149 17.30 -7.78 10.32
C ARG A 149 16.84 -7.57 11.77
N PRO A 150 15.86 -8.35 12.24
CA PRO A 150 15.30 -8.18 13.58
C PRO A 150 16.38 -8.42 14.66
N PRO A 151 16.67 -7.44 15.54
CA PRO A 151 17.78 -7.55 16.49
C PRO A 151 17.70 -8.77 17.41
N GLU A 152 16.51 -9.11 17.89
CA GLU A 152 16.30 -10.24 18.81
C GLU A 152 16.54 -11.59 18.13
N VAL A 153 16.10 -11.74 16.89
CA VAL A 153 16.39 -12.94 16.08
C VAL A 153 17.89 -13.06 15.83
N LEU A 154 18.56 -11.96 15.47
CA LEU A 154 20.00 -11.97 15.20
C LEU A 154 20.85 -12.33 16.43
N GLN A 155 20.41 -11.94 17.63
CA GLN A 155 21.09 -12.25 18.89
C GLN A 155 20.77 -13.67 19.40
N SER A 156 19.86 -14.39 18.73
CA SER A 156 19.45 -15.74 19.09
C SER A 156 20.26 -16.81 18.38
N SER A 157 20.03 -18.08 18.76
CA SER A 157 20.55 -19.25 18.05
C SER A 157 20.08 -19.37 16.60
N LEU A 158 19.04 -18.63 16.20
CA LEU A 158 18.52 -18.62 14.83
C LEU A 158 19.12 -17.50 13.96
N GLY A 159 19.92 -16.60 14.51
CA GLY A 159 20.44 -15.42 13.81
C GLY A 159 21.22 -15.76 12.54
N THR A 160 22.17 -16.71 12.62
CA THR A 160 22.95 -17.18 11.46
C THR A 160 22.07 -17.84 10.42
N ARG A 161 21.09 -18.64 10.85
CA ARG A 161 20.14 -19.31 9.94
C ARG A 161 19.28 -18.28 9.21
N TYR A 162 18.74 -17.29 9.94
CA TYR A 162 17.93 -16.21 9.36
C TYR A 162 18.70 -15.48 8.25
N VAL A 163 19.93 -15.05 8.52
CA VAL A 163 20.74 -14.34 7.53
C VAL A 163 21.06 -15.25 6.34
N GLY A 164 21.51 -16.49 6.58
CA GLY A 164 21.90 -17.41 5.52
C GLY A 164 20.73 -17.83 4.61
N ASP A 165 19.56 -18.10 5.17
CA ASP A 165 18.38 -18.46 4.39
C ASP A 165 17.81 -17.26 3.61
N MET A 166 17.82 -16.05 4.22
CA MET A 166 17.43 -14.83 3.51
C MET A 166 18.39 -14.50 2.36
N ASP A 167 19.70 -14.54 2.59
CA ASP A 167 20.69 -14.28 1.55
C ASP A 167 20.51 -15.25 0.37
N ARG A 168 20.26 -16.55 0.64
CA ARG A 168 19.98 -17.55 -0.41
C ARG A 168 18.71 -17.25 -1.21
N ILE A 169 17.64 -16.78 -0.58
CA ILE A 169 16.41 -16.38 -1.30
C ILE A 169 16.70 -15.20 -2.23
N PHE A 170 17.50 -14.22 -1.78
CA PHE A 170 17.90 -13.09 -2.63
C PHE A 170 18.89 -13.47 -3.73
N ASP A 171 19.84 -14.37 -3.46
CA ASP A 171 20.74 -14.94 -4.48
C ASP A 171 19.90 -15.65 -5.55
N THR A 172 18.89 -16.44 -5.15
CA THR A 172 17.96 -17.10 -6.08
C THR A 172 17.21 -16.08 -6.94
N TYR A 173 16.68 -15.00 -6.34
CA TYR A 173 16.05 -13.92 -7.11
C TYR A 173 17.02 -13.31 -8.14
N ALA A 174 18.27 -13.04 -7.75
CA ALA A 174 19.28 -12.46 -8.62
C ALA A 174 19.69 -13.40 -9.76
N GLU A 175 19.73 -14.71 -9.50
CA GLU A 175 20.03 -15.75 -10.49
C GLU A 175 18.89 -15.92 -11.51
N LEU A 176 17.63 -15.99 -11.03
CA LEU A 176 16.48 -16.24 -11.90
C LEU A 176 16.07 -15.04 -12.74
N LEU A 177 16.35 -13.81 -12.28
CA LEU A 177 15.99 -12.58 -13.00
C LEU A 177 16.49 -12.53 -14.46
N PRO A 178 17.80 -12.71 -14.76
CA PRO A 178 18.27 -12.71 -16.14
C PRO A 178 17.70 -13.86 -16.97
N ILE A 179 17.51 -15.05 -16.40
CA ILE A 179 16.96 -16.22 -17.09
C ILE A 179 15.54 -15.93 -17.57
N VAL A 180 14.68 -15.43 -16.68
CA VAL A 180 13.30 -15.07 -17.02
C VAL A 180 13.25 -13.90 -17.99
N ILE A 181 14.15 -12.91 -17.88
CA ILE A 181 14.24 -11.82 -18.86
C ILE A 181 14.53 -12.36 -20.26
N ASP A 182 15.46 -13.30 -20.40
CA ASP A 182 15.87 -13.82 -21.70
C ASP A 182 14.80 -14.74 -22.29
N ASP A 183 14.17 -15.60 -21.49
CA ASP A 183 13.00 -16.41 -21.92
C ASP A 183 11.86 -15.52 -22.46
N ILE A 184 11.51 -14.44 -21.74
CA ILE A 184 10.44 -13.53 -22.20
C ILE A 184 10.82 -12.85 -23.52
N LYS A 185 12.10 -12.48 -23.73
CA LYS A 185 12.55 -11.90 -25.00
C LYS A 185 12.46 -12.89 -26.16
N GLU A 186 12.80 -14.15 -25.92
CA GLU A 186 12.74 -15.21 -26.94
C GLU A 186 11.29 -15.46 -27.36
N ARG A 187 10.36 -15.50 -26.40
CA ARG A 187 8.93 -15.73 -26.67
C ARG A 187 8.21 -14.53 -27.26
N ILE A 188 8.64 -13.31 -26.89
CA ILE A 188 8.00 -12.06 -27.32
C ILE A 188 9.03 -11.18 -28.04
N PRO A 189 9.30 -11.42 -29.34
CA PRO A 189 10.24 -10.61 -30.11
C PRO A 189 9.81 -9.14 -30.18
N LYS A 190 10.78 -8.23 -30.26
CA LYS A 190 10.52 -6.80 -30.41
C LYS A 190 9.82 -6.51 -31.75
N ASP A 191 8.69 -5.80 -31.70
CA ASP A 191 8.05 -5.28 -32.90
C ASP A 191 8.94 -4.18 -33.55
N PRO A 192 9.14 -4.15 -34.87
CA PRO A 192 9.96 -3.13 -35.53
C PRO A 192 9.52 -1.68 -35.27
N SER A 193 8.25 -1.46 -34.91
CA SER A 193 7.71 -0.15 -34.55
C SER A 193 8.02 0.29 -33.11
N ASP A 194 8.51 -0.61 -32.26
CA ASP A 194 8.91 -0.30 -30.89
C ASP A 194 10.37 0.17 -30.80
N SER A 195 10.58 1.22 -30.00
CA SER A 195 11.93 1.60 -29.61
C SER A 195 12.56 0.56 -28.70
N ASP A 196 13.90 0.44 -28.75
CA ASP A 196 14.65 -0.45 -27.85
C ASP A 196 14.40 -0.12 -26.38
N PHE A 197 14.20 1.17 -26.07
CA PHE A 197 13.95 1.63 -24.71
C PHE A 197 12.61 1.11 -24.19
N VAL A 198 11.52 1.33 -24.94
CA VAL A 198 10.15 0.92 -24.57
C VAL A 198 10.07 -0.60 -24.42
N TYR A 199 10.63 -1.34 -25.38
CA TYR A 199 10.63 -2.80 -25.32
C TYR A 199 11.41 -3.33 -24.11
N ARG A 200 12.63 -2.84 -23.85
CA ARG A 200 13.42 -3.26 -22.68
C ARG A 200 12.72 -2.96 -21.36
N GLN A 201 12.03 -1.82 -21.24
CA GLN A 201 11.25 -1.47 -20.06
C GLN A 201 10.08 -2.44 -19.86
N ALA A 202 9.34 -2.76 -20.93
CA ALA A 202 8.23 -3.71 -20.88
C ALA A 202 8.68 -5.12 -20.45
N ILE A 203 9.78 -5.62 -21.03
CA ILE A 203 10.37 -6.92 -20.67
C ILE A 203 10.79 -6.95 -19.20
N ARG A 204 11.52 -5.93 -18.72
CA ARG A 204 11.95 -5.87 -17.31
C ARG A 204 10.76 -5.81 -16.36
N ALA A 205 9.74 -5.02 -16.69
CA ALA A 205 8.52 -4.94 -15.92
C ALA A 205 7.82 -6.31 -15.81
N LYS A 206 7.72 -7.05 -16.91
CA LYS A 206 7.12 -8.39 -16.93
C LYS A 206 7.93 -9.38 -16.09
N ALA A 207 9.26 -9.36 -16.22
CA ALA A 207 10.13 -10.22 -15.41
C ALA A 207 10.01 -9.90 -13.92
N PHE A 208 10.00 -8.62 -13.53
CA PHE A 208 9.79 -8.23 -12.13
C PHE A 208 8.44 -8.70 -11.58
N ASP A 209 7.35 -8.51 -12.33
CA ASP A 209 6.03 -9.02 -11.94
C ASP A 209 6.05 -10.57 -11.82
N SER A 210 6.82 -11.26 -12.66
CA SER A 210 6.93 -12.73 -12.68
C SER A 210 7.73 -13.35 -11.53
N ILE A 211 8.75 -12.67 -11.01
CA ILE A 211 9.62 -13.27 -9.97
C ILE A 211 9.65 -12.51 -8.64
N ARG A 212 8.96 -11.36 -8.52
CA ARG A 212 8.83 -10.64 -7.23
C ARG A 212 8.25 -11.50 -6.10
N GLY A 213 7.56 -12.59 -6.44
CA GLY A 213 7.05 -13.58 -5.51
C GLY A 213 8.13 -14.21 -4.61
N LEU A 214 9.38 -14.27 -5.07
CA LEU A 214 10.52 -14.79 -4.30
C LEU A 214 10.87 -13.92 -3.09
N LEU A 215 10.67 -12.61 -3.21
CA LEU A 215 11.10 -11.65 -2.19
C LEU A 215 10.42 -11.95 -0.85
N PRO A 216 11.14 -12.06 0.26
CA PRO A 216 10.53 -12.21 1.59
C PRO A 216 9.84 -10.92 2.03
N ALA A 217 8.86 -11.00 2.94
CA ALA A 217 8.20 -9.83 3.52
C ALA A 217 9.17 -8.95 4.35
N SER A 218 10.33 -9.50 4.74
CA SER A 218 11.47 -8.74 5.26
C SER A 218 12.10 -7.79 4.26
N SER A 219 11.87 -7.94 2.96
CA SER A 219 12.45 -7.07 1.93
C SER A 219 12.16 -5.61 2.24
N LEU A 220 13.17 -4.75 2.11
CA LEU A 220 13.08 -3.34 2.49
C LEU A 220 12.48 -2.51 1.36
N SER A 221 11.58 -1.62 1.74
CA SER A 221 10.91 -0.65 0.87
C SER A 221 11.01 0.73 1.50
N ASN A 222 10.64 1.74 0.72
CA ASN A 222 10.56 3.10 1.19
C ASN A 222 9.15 3.65 0.95
N VAL A 223 8.66 4.47 1.88
CA VAL A 223 7.32 5.05 1.86
C VAL A 223 7.41 6.56 2.06
N GLY A 224 6.86 7.32 1.12
CA GLY A 224 6.51 8.72 1.33
C GLY A 224 5.13 8.84 1.94
N ILE A 225 4.98 9.67 2.96
CA ILE A 225 3.72 9.91 3.67
C ILE A 225 3.44 11.41 3.67
N TYR A 226 2.21 11.79 3.34
CA TYR A 226 1.67 13.10 3.68
C TYR A 226 0.46 12.91 4.59
N GLY A 227 0.50 13.51 5.77
CA GLY A 227 -0.55 13.37 6.77
C GLY A 227 -0.67 14.61 7.63
N THR A 228 -1.80 14.75 8.31
CA THR A 228 -2.04 15.81 9.29
C THR A 228 -1.47 15.43 10.65
N GLY A 229 -1.34 16.39 11.57
CA GLY A 229 -0.97 16.13 12.97
C GLY A 229 -1.85 15.05 13.60
N GLN A 230 -3.17 15.12 13.40
CA GLN A 230 -4.13 14.10 13.85
C GLN A 230 -3.86 12.71 13.21
N GLY A 231 -3.58 12.68 11.90
CA GLY A 231 -3.27 11.45 11.19
C GLY A 231 -2.00 10.77 11.73
N TYR A 232 -0.96 11.56 11.99
CA TYR A 232 0.28 11.07 12.58
C TYR A 232 0.13 10.66 14.04
N GLU A 233 -0.61 11.39 14.88
CA GLU A 233 -0.89 11.02 16.27
C GLU A 233 -1.51 9.62 16.33
N MET A 234 -2.59 9.37 15.56
CA MET A 234 -3.25 8.07 15.52
C MET A 234 -2.37 6.96 14.90
N LEU A 235 -1.51 7.28 13.94
CA LEU A 235 -0.55 6.33 13.40
C LEU A 235 0.48 5.91 14.46
N LEU A 236 1.09 6.87 15.15
CA LEU A 236 2.11 6.64 16.17
C LEU A 236 1.57 5.80 17.33
N LEU A 237 0.37 6.09 17.81
CA LEU A 237 -0.28 5.31 18.88
C LEU A 237 -0.48 3.85 18.49
N ARG A 238 -1.00 3.60 17.27
CA ARG A 238 -1.15 2.24 16.75
C ARG A 238 0.18 1.52 16.57
N MET A 239 1.21 2.23 16.11
CA MET A 239 2.54 1.65 15.92
C MET A 239 3.22 1.30 17.25
N ARG A 240 3.09 2.15 18.28
CA ARG A 240 3.61 1.88 19.64
C ARG A 240 2.91 0.70 20.30
N ALA A 241 1.62 0.52 20.03
CA ALA A 241 0.87 -0.64 20.49
C ALA A 241 1.16 -1.92 19.69
N HIS A 242 1.73 -1.84 18.48
CA HIS A 242 1.86 -2.96 17.54
C HIS A 242 2.78 -4.09 18.06
N PRO A 243 2.51 -5.38 17.78
CA PRO A 243 3.35 -6.48 18.27
C PRO A 243 4.76 -6.47 17.67
N LEU A 244 4.91 -6.05 16.41
CA LEU A 244 6.22 -5.96 15.75
C LEU A 244 7.15 -4.97 16.46
N PRO A 245 8.34 -5.40 16.95
CA PRO A 245 9.33 -4.48 17.51
C PRO A 245 9.83 -3.43 16.51
N GLU A 246 9.85 -3.76 15.22
CA GLU A 246 10.17 -2.80 14.15
C GLU A 246 9.21 -1.63 14.17
N ALA A 247 7.90 -1.86 14.19
CA ALA A 247 6.89 -0.81 14.20
C ALA A 247 7.02 0.12 15.41
N ARG A 248 7.26 -0.45 16.60
CA ARG A 248 7.46 0.33 17.83
C ARG A 248 8.71 1.20 17.75
N THR A 249 9.84 0.62 17.35
CA THR A 249 11.10 1.36 17.16
C THR A 249 10.95 2.47 16.11
N TYR A 250 10.25 2.17 15.01
CA TYR A 250 10.04 3.12 13.92
C TYR A 250 9.13 4.28 14.33
N ALA A 251 8.17 4.04 15.23
CA ALA A 251 7.31 5.09 15.79
C ALA A 251 8.13 6.15 16.54
N ASP A 252 9.15 5.75 17.30
CA ASP A 252 10.02 6.68 18.03
C ASP A 252 10.89 7.52 17.08
N LEU A 253 11.39 6.91 16.00
CA LEU A 253 12.09 7.64 14.92
C LEU A 253 11.16 8.66 14.25
N MET A 254 9.93 8.27 13.93
CA MET A 254 8.93 9.16 13.34
C MET A 254 8.56 10.31 14.29
N LEU A 255 8.29 10.02 15.56
CA LEU A 255 7.96 11.03 16.56
C LEU A 255 9.07 12.07 16.69
N THR A 256 10.34 11.62 16.71
CA THR A 256 11.51 12.50 16.77
C THR A 256 11.55 13.48 15.60
N GLU A 257 11.34 13.00 14.37
CA GLU A 257 11.42 13.85 13.17
C GLU A 257 10.19 14.73 12.99
N LEU A 258 8.99 14.21 13.29
CA LEU A 258 7.76 14.97 13.21
C LEU A 258 7.73 16.12 14.22
N ARG A 259 8.28 15.94 15.43
CA ARG A 259 8.38 17.02 16.43
C ARG A 259 9.29 18.17 16.01
N LYS A 260 10.18 17.99 15.04
CA LYS A 260 10.96 19.10 14.46
C LYS A 260 10.11 20.02 13.57
N VAL A 261 8.94 19.56 13.10
CA VAL A 261 8.08 20.27 12.15
C VAL A 261 6.74 20.67 12.76
N VAL A 262 6.12 19.78 13.53
CA VAL A 262 4.77 19.94 14.11
C VAL A 262 4.72 19.55 15.59
N PRO A 263 5.58 20.12 16.46
CA PRO A 263 5.74 19.68 17.85
C PRO A 263 4.45 19.71 18.66
N SER A 264 3.68 20.82 18.58
CA SER A 264 2.45 21.00 19.36
C SER A 264 1.38 19.92 19.09
N PHE A 265 1.33 19.39 17.88
CA PHE A 265 0.35 18.38 17.48
C PHE A 265 0.66 16.98 18.02
N LEU A 266 1.87 16.75 18.53
CA LEU A 266 2.37 15.43 18.94
C LEU A 266 2.83 15.40 20.40
N LYS A 267 2.45 16.40 21.21
CA LYS A 267 2.81 16.48 22.62
C LYS A 267 2.21 15.35 23.46
N ARG A 268 1.03 14.85 23.09
CA ARG A 268 0.28 13.88 23.89
C ARG A 268 0.69 12.42 23.66
N VAL A 269 1.43 12.15 22.58
CA VAL A 269 1.73 10.78 22.08
C VAL A 269 2.44 9.91 23.13
N ASP A 270 3.30 10.49 23.95
CA ASP A 270 4.16 9.81 24.91
C ASP A 270 3.95 10.27 26.36
N LEU A 271 2.84 10.97 26.65
CA LEU A 271 2.43 11.27 28.02
C LEU A 271 1.73 10.05 28.65
N ASP A 272 2.07 9.77 29.91
CA ASP A 272 1.60 8.61 30.66
C ASP A 272 0.06 8.50 30.71
N ASP A 273 -0.63 9.59 31.05
CA ASP A 273 -2.09 9.64 31.20
C ASP A 273 -2.85 9.95 29.88
N ARG A 274 -2.14 9.90 28.74
CA ARG A 274 -2.69 10.15 27.40
C ARG A 274 -2.25 9.09 26.41
N GLY A 275 -1.23 9.37 25.59
CA GLY A 275 -0.83 8.50 24.49
C GLY A 275 -0.27 7.15 24.93
N VAL A 276 0.41 7.10 26.08
CA VAL A 276 0.84 5.82 26.68
C VAL A 276 -0.37 5.01 27.13
N ALA A 277 -1.26 5.57 27.97
CA ALA A 277 -2.50 4.91 28.38
C ALA A 277 -3.35 4.42 27.19
N TRP A 278 -3.41 5.19 26.10
CA TRP A 278 -4.12 4.78 24.89
C TRP A 278 -3.40 3.63 24.16
N SER A 279 -2.08 3.68 24.03
CA SER A 279 -1.28 2.59 23.45
C SER A 279 -1.41 1.30 24.29
N ASP A 280 -1.46 1.42 25.61
CA ASP A 280 -1.67 0.31 26.54
C ASP A 280 -3.09 -0.27 26.39
N TYR A 281 -4.11 0.57 26.28
CA TYR A 281 -5.47 0.13 25.98
C TYR A 281 -5.56 -0.68 24.69
N MET A 282 -4.91 -0.21 23.61
CA MET A 282 -4.87 -0.93 22.33
C MET A 282 -4.12 -2.26 22.47
N THR A 283 -3.00 -2.29 23.19
CA THR A 283 -2.20 -3.50 23.44
C THR A 283 -2.99 -4.54 24.23
N ASN A 284 -3.62 -4.12 25.32
CA ASN A 284 -4.44 -4.98 26.18
C ASN A 284 -5.65 -5.53 25.43
N SER A 285 -6.33 -4.69 24.66
CA SER A 285 -7.48 -5.09 23.86
C SER A 285 -7.10 -6.12 22.79
N ARG A 286 -5.99 -5.92 22.08
CA ARG A 286 -5.49 -6.90 21.11
C ARG A 286 -5.15 -8.22 21.80
N SER A 287 -4.37 -8.19 22.88
CA SER A 287 -3.93 -9.40 23.58
C SER A 287 -5.12 -10.21 24.10
N ALA A 288 -6.12 -9.52 24.67
CA ALA A 288 -7.37 -10.17 25.10
C ALA A 288 -8.13 -10.80 23.92
N MET A 289 -8.14 -10.16 22.75
CA MET A 289 -8.75 -10.74 21.54
C MET A 289 -7.96 -11.94 21.00
N GLU A 290 -6.63 -11.90 21.01
CA GLU A 290 -5.77 -13.03 20.65
C GLU A 290 -6.02 -14.23 21.58
N ASP A 291 -6.08 -14.00 22.90
CA ASP A 291 -6.37 -15.03 23.90
C ASP A 291 -7.77 -15.63 23.73
N ILE A 292 -8.79 -14.78 23.52
CA ILE A 292 -10.17 -15.22 23.31
C ILE A 292 -10.27 -16.03 22.01
N ALA A 293 -9.66 -15.56 20.91
CA ALA A 293 -9.66 -16.27 19.65
C ALA A 293 -8.97 -17.63 19.76
N GLY A 294 -7.76 -17.67 20.34
CA GLY A 294 -7.01 -18.90 20.56
C GLY A 294 -7.75 -19.91 21.42
N ARG A 295 -8.49 -19.45 22.45
CA ARG A 295 -9.31 -20.31 23.31
C ARG A 295 -10.58 -20.81 22.62
N LEU A 296 -11.30 -19.94 21.92
CA LEU A 296 -12.59 -20.30 21.30
C LEU A 296 -12.42 -21.15 20.04
N PHE A 297 -11.31 -20.99 19.32
CA PHE A 297 -11.00 -21.73 18.08
C PHE A 297 -9.86 -22.75 18.27
N SER A 298 -9.53 -23.11 19.51
CA SER A 298 -8.54 -24.15 19.80
C SER A 298 -8.97 -25.50 19.18
N GLY A 299 -8.06 -26.14 18.43
CA GLY A 299 -8.30 -27.42 17.76
C GLY A 299 -9.11 -27.33 16.46
N VAL A 300 -9.37 -26.12 15.96
CA VAL A 300 -9.93 -25.90 14.62
C VAL A 300 -8.77 -25.76 13.63
N ASP A 301 -8.25 -26.91 13.18
CA ASP A 301 -7.12 -26.97 12.26
C ASP A 301 -7.54 -27.26 10.80
N ASP A 302 -8.81 -27.62 10.58
CA ASP A 302 -9.34 -27.89 9.24
C ASP A 302 -9.75 -26.58 8.54
N ILE A 303 -8.89 -26.13 7.64
CA ILE A 303 -9.14 -24.94 6.83
C ILE A 303 -9.91 -25.35 5.58
N GLU A 304 -11.18 -24.94 5.52
CA GLU A 304 -12.02 -25.22 4.36
C GLU A 304 -11.41 -24.65 3.05
N PRO A 305 -11.46 -25.41 1.95
CA PRO A 305 -11.13 -24.88 0.63
C PRO A 305 -12.03 -23.69 0.28
N ALA A 306 -11.43 -22.55 -0.04
CA ALA A 306 -12.15 -21.34 -0.44
C ALA A 306 -11.71 -20.88 -1.84
N PRO A 307 -12.61 -20.28 -2.64
CA PRO A 307 -12.23 -19.61 -3.88
C PRO A 307 -11.30 -18.41 -3.60
N VAL A 308 -10.66 -17.89 -4.65
CA VAL A 308 -9.81 -16.69 -4.56
C VAL A 308 -10.58 -15.49 -3.99
N VAL A 309 -11.85 -15.34 -4.37
CA VAL A 309 -12.76 -14.33 -3.83
C VAL A 309 -14.11 -14.98 -3.51
N ALA A 310 -14.62 -14.75 -2.31
CA ALA A 310 -15.97 -15.10 -1.91
C ALA A 310 -16.72 -13.82 -1.52
N LEU A 311 -17.85 -13.53 -2.17
CA LEU A 311 -18.78 -12.50 -1.69
C LEU A 311 -19.55 -13.10 -0.50
N VAL A 312 -19.29 -12.59 0.70
CA VAL A 312 -19.82 -13.13 1.96
C VAL A 312 -20.99 -12.33 2.51
N ASP A 313 -21.14 -11.06 2.09
CA ASP A 313 -22.22 -10.18 2.55
C ASP A 313 -22.58 -9.17 1.46
N PHE A 314 -23.87 -8.92 1.28
CA PHE A 314 -24.42 -7.91 0.38
C PHE A 314 -25.86 -7.59 0.75
N ASP A 315 -26.34 -6.41 0.33
CA ASP A 315 -27.71 -5.97 0.57
C ASP A 315 -28.66 -6.40 -0.57
N PRO A 316 -29.64 -7.29 -0.34
CA PRO A 316 -30.55 -7.76 -1.39
C PRO A 316 -31.43 -6.65 -1.99
N ASP A 317 -31.62 -5.53 -1.27
CA ASP A 317 -32.39 -4.37 -1.73
C ASP A 317 -31.48 -3.27 -2.31
N ALA A 318 -30.20 -3.55 -2.57
CA ALA A 318 -29.18 -2.58 -2.98
C ALA A 318 -29.62 -1.67 -4.13
N GLU A 319 -30.20 -2.23 -5.20
CA GLU A 319 -30.60 -1.44 -6.37
C GLU A 319 -31.80 -0.54 -6.09
N ILE A 320 -32.75 -0.98 -5.24
CA ILE A 320 -33.86 -0.16 -4.78
C ILE A 320 -33.34 1.03 -3.95
N LYS A 321 -32.42 0.75 -3.02
CA LYS A 321 -31.79 1.77 -2.17
C LYS A 321 -30.94 2.75 -3.00
N LEU A 322 -30.27 2.26 -4.03
CA LEU A 322 -29.51 3.09 -4.97
C LEU A 322 -30.43 4.06 -5.73
N VAL A 323 -31.52 3.56 -6.34
CA VAL A 323 -32.49 4.41 -7.06
C VAL A 323 -33.11 5.44 -6.11
N THR A 324 -33.47 5.02 -4.90
CA THR A 324 -34.01 5.91 -3.85
C THR A 324 -33.02 7.02 -3.53
N ALA A 325 -31.75 6.68 -3.28
CA ALA A 325 -30.70 7.65 -2.96
C ALA A 325 -30.31 8.54 -4.15
N ALA A 326 -30.44 8.05 -5.38
CA ALA A 326 -30.23 8.84 -6.59
C ALA A 326 -31.30 9.92 -6.74
N LEU A 327 -32.56 9.61 -6.41
CA LEU A 327 -33.68 10.56 -6.48
C LEU A 327 -33.76 11.51 -5.28
N TYR A 328 -33.27 11.10 -4.11
CA TYR A 328 -33.41 11.85 -2.85
C TYR A 328 -33.04 13.34 -2.95
N PRO A 329 -31.90 13.75 -3.55
CA PRO A 329 -31.53 15.17 -3.63
C PRO A 329 -32.42 16.02 -4.54
N HIS A 330 -33.30 15.39 -5.33
CA HIS A 330 -34.15 16.05 -6.32
C HIS A 330 -35.62 16.13 -5.89
N LEU A 331 -35.94 15.66 -4.68
CA LEU A 331 -37.29 15.59 -4.16
C LEU A 331 -37.37 16.26 -2.79
N SER A 332 -38.54 16.80 -2.46
CA SER A 332 -38.85 17.34 -1.12
C SER A 332 -39.55 16.31 -0.22
N LEU A 333 -39.52 15.03 -0.60
CA LEU A 333 -40.21 13.95 0.09
C LEU A 333 -39.27 13.27 1.11
N PRO A 334 -39.78 12.78 2.25
CA PRO A 334 -39.02 11.91 3.14
C PRO A 334 -38.57 10.63 2.44
N GLU A 335 -37.38 10.10 2.80
CA GLU A 335 -36.77 8.92 2.17
C GLU A 335 -37.72 7.73 2.08
N ARG A 336 -38.48 7.45 3.16
CA ARG A 336 -39.48 6.38 3.19
C ARG A 336 -40.50 6.47 2.05
N GLN A 337 -41.00 7.67 1.74
CA GLN A 337 -41.98 7.86 0.67
C GLN A 337 -41.36 7.68 -0.72
N ILE A 338 -40.10 8.07 -0.87
CA ILE A 338 -39.34 7.87 -2.10
C ILE A 338 -39.15 6.36 -2.31
N GLU A 339 -38.68 5.63 -1.29
CA GLU A 339 -38.47 4.19 -1.37
C GLU A 339 -39.78 3.43 -1.66
N ASP A 340 -40.88 3.76 -0.98
CA ASP A 340 -42.22 3.19 -1.24
C ASP A 340 -42.60 3.39 -2.73
N ARG A 341 -42.31 4.57 -3.30
CA ARG A 341 -42.54 4.85 -4.72
C ARG A 341 -41.58 4.07 -5.63
N VAL A 342 -40.30 3.94 -5.29
CA VAL A 342 -39.30 3.16 -6.06
C VAL A 342 -39.66 1.68 -6.09
N ARG A 343 -40.14 1.11 -4.98
CA ARG A 343 -40.59 -0.30 -4.93
C ARG A 343 -41.80 -0.54 -5.82
N ALA A 344 -42.64 0.47 -6.02
CA ALA A 344 -43.77 0.43 -6.95
C ALA A 344 -43.39 0.74 -8.42
N MET A 345 -42.13 1.10 -8.71
CA MET A 345 -41.67 1.32 -10.08
C MET A 345 -41.45 0.02 -10.84
N THR A 346 -41.75 0.07 -12.13
CA THR A 346 -41.32 -0.94 -13.09
C THR A 346 -39.79 -1.04 -13.17
N VAL A 347 -39.29 -2.10 -13.80
CA VAL A 347 -37.85 -2.25 -14.06
C VAL A 347 -37.35 -1.13 -14.98
N ASP A 348 -38.11 -0.80 -16.04
CA ASP A 348 -37.73 0.23 -17.02
C ASP A 348 -37.64 1.63 -16.40
N GLU A 349 -38.57 1.99 -15.51
CA GLU A 349 -38.51 3.28 -14.78
C GLU A 349 -37.23 3.36 -13.91
N ARG A 350 -36.89 2.27 -13.21
CA ARG A 350 -35.66 2.21 -12.41
C ARG A 350 -34.41 2.31 -13.28
N ILE A 351 -34.37 1.60 -14.41
CA ILE A 351 -33.28 1.68 -15.38
C ILE A 351 -33.15 3.11 -15.93
N ALA A 352 -34.25 3.78 -16.23
CA ALA A 352 -34.23 5.16 -16.71
C ALA A 352 -33.61 6.12 -15.68
N VAL A 353 -33.95 5.98 -14.40
CA VAL A 353 -33.31 6.75 -13.30
C VAL A 353 -31.82 6.46 -13.24
N LEU A 354 -31.43 5.18 -13.28
CA LEU A 354 -30.02 4.78 -13.17
C LEU A 354 -29.19 5.24 -14.37
N ASN A 355 -29.74 5.18 -15.59
CA ASN A 355 -29.07 5.70 -16.79
C ASN A 355 -28.84 7.20 -16.69
N ALA A 356 -29.86 7.96 -16.24
CA ALA A 356 -29.71 9.39 -16.00
C ALA A 356 -28.68 9.69 -14.89
N TYR A 357 -28.65 8.86 -13.85
CA TYR A 357 -27.73 9.01 -12.71
C TYR A 357 -26.26 8.77 -13.08
N VAL A 358 -26.01 7.74 -13.90
CA VAL A 358 -24.66 7.35 -14.34
C VAL A 358 -24.14 8.34 -15.39
N GLY A 359 -25.03 8.80 -16.27
CA GLY A 359 -24.70 9.70 -17.37
C GLY A 359 -23.71 9.11 -18.37
N GLU A 360 -23.18 9.97 -19.23
CA GLU A 360 -22.17 9.60 -20.22
C GLU A 360 -20.76 9.62 -19.58
N ARG A 361 -20.26 8.44 -19.26
CA ARG A 361 -18.89 8.27 -18.75
C ARG A 361 -17.90 8.09 -19.91
N ASP A 362 -17.14 9.13 -20.24
CA ASP A 362 -16.07 9.05 -21.28
C ASP A 362 -14.83 8.28 -20.83
N ASN A 363 -14.55 8.31 -19.52
CA ASN A 363 -13.41 7.62 -18.93
C ASN A 363 -13.72 7.19 -17.49
N ARG A 364 -12.95 6.22 -16.97
CA ARG A 364 -13.12 5.66 -15.62
C ARG A 364 -13.00 6.66 -14.47
N ARG A 365 -12.50 7.89 -14.71
CA ARG A 365 -12.43 8.95 -13.68
C ARG A 365 -13.76 9.69 -13.54
N HIS A 366 -14.64 9.64 -14.54
CA HIS A 366 -16.02 10.08 -14.40
C HIS A 366 -16.73 9.04 -13.53
N LYS A 367 -16.88 9.35 -12.25
CA LYS A 367 -17.54 8.46 -11.28
C LYS A 367 -18.94 9.00 -10.96
N PRO A 368 -19.98 8.17 -11.00
CA PRO A 368 -21.30 8.57 -10.52
C PRO A 368 -21.25 9.02 -9.05
N GLY A 369 -22.30 9.73 -8.63
CA GLY A 369 -22.34 10.41 -7.34
C GLY A 369 -22.42 9.48 -6.11
N ARG A 370 -22.75 10.07 -4.96
CA ARG A 370 -22.74 9.40 -3.65
C ARG A 370 -23.89 8.41 -3.40
N ALA A 371 -24.88 8.28 -4.29
CA ALA A 371 -25.93 7.28 -4.13
C ALA A 371 -25.36 5.85 -4.17
N LEU A 372 -24.26 5.65 -4.91
CA LEU A 372 -23.48 4.40 -4.91
C LEU A 372 -22.79 4.10 -3.58
N GLU A 373 -22.82 5.01 -2.60
CA GLU A 373 -22.34 4.73 -1.23
C GLU A 373 -23.39 3.95 -0.41
N ARG A 374 -24.62 3.75 -0.91
CA ARG A 374 -25.67 2.99 -0.21
C ARG A 374 -25.53 1.47 -0.33
N PRO A 375 -25.30 0.89 -1.52
CA PRO A 375 -25.07 -0.56 -1.61
C PRO A 375 -23.71 -0.91 -1.02
N SER A 376 -23.64 -1.96 -0.20
CA SER A 376 -22.40 -2.49 0.38
C SER A 376 -22.13 -3.93 -0.03
N TYR A 377 -20.85 -4.29 -0.02
CA TYR A 377 -20.35 -5.63 -0.32
C TYR A 377 -19.20 -5.96 0.63
N ARG A 378 -19.18 -7.19 1.14
CA ARG A 378 -18.04 -7.75 1.86
C ARG A 378 -17.52 -8.98 1.15
N PHE A 379 -16.23 -8.97 0.86
CA PHE A 379 -15.51 -10.04 0.19
C PHE A 379 -14.48 -10.66 1.14
N ASP A 380 -14.46 -11.98 1.24
CA ASP A 380 -13.32 -12.74 1.79
C ASP A 380 -12.40 -13.15 0.63
N ILE A 381 -11.11 -12.86 0.75
CA ILE A 381 -10.15 -12.97 -0.35
C ILE A 381 -8.93 -13.75 0.12
N LEU A 382 -8.49 -14.70 -0.71
CA LEU A 382 -7.25 -15.43 -0.52
C LEU A 382 -6.37 -15.23 -1.77
N ALA A 383 -5.38 -14.35 -1.64
CA ALA A 383 -4.45 -14.01 -2.74
C ALA A 383 -3.02 -13.91 -2.22
N ASP A 384 -2.03 -13.95 -3.12
CA ASP A 384 -0.63 -13.78 -2.74
C ASP A 384 -0.40 -12.42 -2.06
N TYR A 385 0.59 -12.37 -1.16
CA TYR A 385 0.90 -11.18 -0.40
C TYR A 385 1.30 -9.99 -1.31
N GLY A 386 1.83 -10.28 -2.51
CA GLY A 386 2.07 -9.27 -3.54
C GLY A 386 0.80 -8.56 -4.01
N ALA A 387 -0.25 -9.32 -4.33
CA ALA A 387 -1.57 -8.81 -4.70
C ALA A 387 -2.26 -8.07 -3.54
N PHE A 388 -2.20 -8.63 -2.32
CA PHE A 388 -2.72 -7.97 -1.12
C PHE A 388 -2.07 -6.59 -0.93
N ARG A 389 -0.74 -6.48 -1.02
CA ARG A 389 -0.02 -5.19 -0.89
C ARG A 389 -0.48 -4.15 -1.90
N ASP A 390 -0.81 -4.58 -3.11
CA ASP A 390 -1.30 -3.70 -4.17
C ASP A 390 -2.77 -3.28 -3.95
N LEU A 391 -3.61 -4.18 -3.43
CA LEU A 391 -5.03 -3.94 -3.13
C LEU A 391 -5.24 -3.13 -1.84
N GLN A 392 -4.42 -3.34 -0.81
CA GLN A 392 -4.49 -2.61 0.47
C GLN A 392 -4.36 -1.10 0.31
N ARG A 393 -3.78 -0.63 -0.81
CA ARG A 393 -3.62 0.80 -1.18
C ARG A 393 -4.93 1.56 -1.36
N HIS A 394 -6.08 0.88 -1.44
CA HIS A 394 -7.39 1.51 -1.52
C HIS A 394 -7.88 1.88 -0.11
N ARG A 395 -8.14 3.18 0.13
CA ARG A 395 -8.24 3.73 1.50
C ARG A 395 -9.64 4.04 1.97
N MET A 396 -10.53 4.46 1.06
CA MET A 396 -11.94 4.66 1.38
C MET A 396 -12.62 3.30 1.25
N LEU A 397 -12.29 2.37 2.14
CA LEU A 397 -12.91 1.06 2.35
C LEU A 397 -12.35 0.46 3.64
N THR A 398 -12.96 -0.61 4.12
CA THR A 398 -12.42 -1.41 5.22
C THR A 398 -11.68 -2.60 4.63
N ILE A 399 -10.45 -2.82 5.08
CA ILE A 399 -9.68 -4.02 4.79
C ILE A 399 -9.14 -4.52 6.11
N ASP A 400 -9.33 -5.80 6.41
CA ASP A 400 -8.77 -6.48 7.57
C ASP A 400 -8.07 -7.75 7.09
N TRP A 401 -6.94 -8.11 7.67
CA TRP A 401 -6.16 -9.26 7.19
C TRP A 401 -5.67 -10.14 8.33
N GLN A 402 -5.51 -11.42 8.02
CA GLN A 402 -4.91 -12.40 8.91
C GLN A 402 -3.38 -12.32 8.84
N LYS A 403 -2.70 -12.87 9.84
CA LYS A 403 -1.24 -12.96 9.87
C LYS A 403 -0.70 -13.65 8.61
N LEU A 404 0.39 -13.12 8.05
CA LEU A 404 1.06 -13.73 6.90
C LEU A 404 1.85 -14.96 7.36
N THR A 405 1.49 -16.13 6.82
CA THR A 405 2.10 -17.43 7.11
C THR A 405 2.25 -18.23 5.81
N PRO A 406 3.07 -19.30 5.78
CA PRO A 406 3.14 -20.18 4.61
C PRO A 406 1.95 -21.14 4.47
N LEU A 407 1.02 -21.14 5.43
CA LEU A 407 -0.04 -22.16 5.59
C LEU A 407 -0.97 -22.27 4.38
N HIS A 408 -1.27 -21.17 3.70
CA HIS A 408 -2.19 -21.15 2.57
C HIS A 408 -1.54 -21.48 1.22
N GLY A 409 -0.29 -21.95 1.25
CA GLY A 409 0.52 -22.20 0.05
C GLY A 409 0.84 -20.92 -0.71
N TYR A 410 1.46 -21.07 -1.88
CA TYR A 410 1.91 -19.96 -2.71
C TYR A 410 1.37 -20.06 -4.14
N THR A 411 1.41 -18.93 -4.85
CA THR A 411 1.11 -18.86 -6.28
C THR A 411 2.42 -18.83 -7.05
N ARG A 412 2.63 -19.79 -7.94
CA ARG A 412 3.74 -19.78 -8.90
C ARG A 412 3.30 -19.13 -10.21
N PRO A 413 3.99 -18.09 -10.69
CA PRO A 413 3.67 -17.45 -11.98
C PRO A 413 4.00 -18.36 -13.17
N ALA A 414 3.18 -18.32 -14.23
CA ALA A 414 3.38 -19.16 -15.42
C ALA A 414 4.76 -18.95 -16.07
N ALA A 415 5.29 -17.72 -16.05
CA ALA A 415 6.62 -17.40 -16.58
C ALA A 415 7.77 -18.17 -15.87
N VAL A 416 7.57 -18.61 -14.63
CA VAL A 416 8.54 -19.47 -13.91
C VAL A 416 8.55 -20.89 -14.49
N ASP A 417 7.36 -21.40 -14.84
CA ASP A 417 7.22 -22.70 -15.51
C ASP A 417 7.75 -22.63 -16.95
N ASP A 418 7.38 -21.58 -17.70
CA ASP A 418 7.81 -21.36 -19.09
C ASP A 418 9.34 -21.31 -19.21
N ALA A 419 10.00 -20.58 -18.31
CA ALA A 419 11.46 -20.45 -18.28
C ALA A 419 12.19 -21.71 -17.76
N GLY A 420 11.47 -22.77 -17.37
CA GLY A 420 12.05 -24.03 -16.90
C GLY A 420 12.71 -23.95 -15.52
N VAL A 421 12.42 -22.92 -14.72
CA VAL A 421 13.08 -22.65 -13.41
C VAL A 421 12.19 -22.97 -12.20
N ALA A 422 11.06 -23.65 -12.42
CA ALA A 422 10.13 -24.04 -11.36
C ALA A 422 10.77 -24.77 -10.16
N PRO A 423 11.68 -25.75 -10.34
CA PRO A 423 12.30 -26.43 -9.19
C PRO A 423 13.10 -25.49 -8.27
N ILE A 424 13.80 -24.51 -8.85
CA ILE A 424 14.61 -23.54 -8.11
C ILE A 424 13.68 -22.57 -7.34
N PHE A 425 12.59 -22.14 -7.97
CA PHE A 425 11.57 -21.32 -7.33
C PHE A 425 10.91 -22.04 -6.14
N ASP A 426 10.52 -23.30 -6.33
CA ASP A 426 9.88 -24.10 -5.29
C ASP A 426 10.82 -24.38 -4.11
N GLU A 427 12.13 -24.58 -4.35
CA GLU A 427 13.13 -24.70 -3.28
C GLU A 427 13.20 -23.41 -2.42
N ALA A 428 13.17 -22.25 -3.06
CA ALA A 428 13.14 -20.97 -2.34
C ALA A 428 11.88 -20.82 -1.49
N MET A 429 10.73 -21.28 -1.98
CA MET A 429 9.49 -21.30 -1.19
C MET A 429 9.60 -22.24 0.01
N GLN A 430 10.16 -23.43 -0.15
CA GLN A 430 10.39 -24.37 0.95
C GLN A 430 11.34 -23.79 2.01
N ARG A 431 12.40 -23.09 1.58
CA ARG A 431 13.32 -22.39 2.46
C ARG A 431 12.62 -21.30 3.27
N SER A 432 11.78 -20.50 2.61
CA SER A 432 10.95 -19.48 3.23
C SER A 432 10.02 -20.07 4.32
N ALA A 433 9.28 -21.14 4.00
CA ALA A 433 8.40 -21.81 4.96
C ALA A 433 9.17 -22.42 6.14
N SER A 434 10.28 -23.10 5.88
CA SER A 434 11.07 -23.73 6.93
C SER A 434 11.71 -22.71 7.88
N LEU A 435 12.09 -21.52 7.37
CA LEU A 435 12.56 -20.43 8.21
C LEU A 435 11.42 -19.84 9.05
N TYR A 436 10.22 -19.69 8.49
CA TYR A 436 9.04 -19.26 9.24
C TYR A 436 8.75 -20.20 10.42
N GLU A 437 8.70 -21.51 10.16
CA GLU A 437 8.44 -22.53 11.19
C GLU A 437 9.47 -22.48 12.32
N ALA A 438 10.74 -22.28 11.99
CA ALA A 438 11.81 -22.19 12.97
C ALA A 438 11.70 -20.93 13.86
N LEU A 439 11.09 -19.86 13.34
CA LEU A 439 10.92 -18.60 14.08
C LEU A 439 9.65 -18.57 14.92
N GLU A 440 8.56 -19.20 14.46
CA GLU A 440 7.19 -19.00 14.98
C GLU A 440 7.07 -19.17 16.50
N GLU A 441 7.69 -20.20 17.07
CA GLU A 441 7.57 -20.47 18.51
C GLU A 441 8.22 -19.39 19.37
N ARG A 442 9.41 -18.92 18.98
CA ARG A 442 10.21 -17.98 19.80
C ARG A 442 10.01 -16.52 19.41
N PHE A 443 9.68 -16.27 18.15
CA PHE A 443 9.56 -14.95 17.53
C PHE A 443 8.28 -14.87 16.68
N PRO A 444 7.09 -15.06 17.28
CA PRO A 444 5.82 -15.13 16.54
C PRO A 444 5.45 -13.83 15.82
N ALA A 445 5.94 -12.67 16.27
CA ALA A 445 5.67 -11.42 15.55
C ALA A 445 6.58 -11.31 14.31
N GLU A 446 7.84 -11.73 14.44
CA GLU A 446 8.88 -11.60 13.43
C GLU A 446 8.89 -12.76 12.41
N SER A 447 8.26 -13.89 12.71
CA SER A 447 8.24 -15.06 11.82
C SER A 447 7.76 -14.71 10.41
N SER A 448 6.75 -13.83 10.30
CA SER A 448 6.22 -13.37 9.00
C SER A 448 7.27 -12.67 8.12
N TYR A 449 8.39 -12.19 8.67
CA TYR A 449 9.50 -11.65 7.87
C TYR A 449 10.06 -12.68 6.89
N ALA A 450 10.05 -13.97 7.27
CA ALA A 450 10.55 -15.08 6.47
C ALA A 450 9.67 -15.43 5.26
N VAL A 451 8.42 -14.99 5.24
CA VAL A 451 7.42 -15.43 4.26
C VAL A 451 7.57 -14.67 2.95
N SER A 452 7.79 -15.40 1.85
CA SER A 452 7.90 -14.84 0.49
C SER A 452 6.58 -14.26 -0.02
N LEU A 453 6.66 -13.22 -0.87
CA LEU A 453 5.49 -12.49 -1.39
C LEU A 453 4.51 -13.39 -2.18
N ALA A 454 4.97 -14.54 -2.68
CA ALA A 454 4.16 -15.52 -3.40
C ALA A 454 3.16 -16.27 -2.49
N TYR A 455 3.42 -16.35 -1.18
CA TYR A 455 2.51 -16.99 -0.23
C TYR A 455 1.21 -16.21 -0.09
N LYS A 456 0.11 -16.94 0.08
CA LYS A 456 -1.23 -16.39 0.17
C LYS A 456 -1.55 -15.88 1.57
N VAL A 457 -2.22 -14.75 1.64
CA VAL A 457 -2.79 -14.19 2.86
C VAL A 457 -4.29 -14.04 2.71
N ARG A 458 -5.03 -14.33 3.79
CA ARG A 458 -6.47 -14.11 3.84
C ARG A 458 -6.80 -12.71 4.32
N PHE A 459 -7.68 -12.01 3.62
CA PHE A 459 -8.13 -10.68 4.00
C PHE A 459 -9.58 -10.42 3.57
N SER A 460 -10.29 -9.69 4.42
CA SER A 460 -11.64 -9.22 4.16
C SER A 460 -11.59 -7.81 3.59
N MET A 461 -12.38 -7.53 2.55
CA MET A 461 -12.63 -6.17 2.07
C MET A 461 -14.11 -5.85 2.13
N ASP A 462 -14.47 -4.83 2.89
CA ASP A 462 -15.82 -4.29 3.00
C ASP A 462 -15.86 -2.89 2.39
N MET A 463 -16.73 -2.71 1.39
CA MET A 463 -16.78 -1.50 0.57
C MET A 463 -18.19 -1.26 0.02
N ASN A 464 -18.51 0.00 -0.24
CA ASN A 464 -19.73 0.33 -0.98
C ASN A 464 -19.56 0.21 -2.51
N ALA A 465 -20.65 0.26 -3.28
CA ALA A 465 -20.60 0.14 -4.74
C ALA A 465 -19.74 1.22 -5.42
N ARG A 466 -19.63 2.42 -4.83
CA ARG A 466 -18.79 3.51 -5.37
C ARG A 466 -17.30 3.19 -5.23
N GLU A 467 -16.94 2.61 -4.10
CA GLU A 467 -15.59 2.16 -3.80
C GLU A 467 -15.23 0.93 -4.62
N ALA A 468 -16.16 -0.04 -4.74
CA ALA A 468 -16.02 -1.21 -5.60
C ALA A 468 -15.79 -0.80 -7.06
N MET A 469 -16.62 0.11 -7.61
CA MET A 469 -16.43 0.64 -8.96
C MET A 469 -15.03 1.25 -9.14
N HIS A 470 -14.57 2.03 -8.17
CA HIS A 470 -13.24 2.62 -8.25
C HIS A 470 -12.13 1.58 -8.26
N LEU A 471 -12.20 0.62 -7.34
CA LEU A 471 -11.20 -0.42 -7.16
C LEU A 471 -11.15 -1.32 -8.38
N ILE A 472 -12.30 -1.88 -8.77
CA ILE A 472 -12.41 -2.89 -9.81
C ILE A 472 -11.95 -2.28 -11.14
N GLU A 473 -12.52 -1.16 -11.59
CA GLU A 473 -12.14 -0.54 -12.87
C GLU A 473 -10.66 -0.09 -12.91
N LEU A 474 -10.06 0.25 -11.77
CA LEU A 474 -8.63 0.59 -11.69
C LEU A 474 -7.75 -0.67 -11.72
N ARG A 475 -8.17 -1.75 -11.07
CA ARG A 475 -7.32 -2.93 -10.86
C ARG A 475 -7.46 -3.99 -11.93
N THR A 476 -8.51 -3.95 -12.74
CA THR A 476 -8.65 -4.86 -13.87
C THR A 476 -7.96 -4.39 -15.15
N THR A 477 -7.45 -3.16 -15.22
CA THR A 477 -6.84 -2.63 -16.46
C THR A 477 -5.69 -3.52 -16.96
N PRO A 478 -5.37 -3.49 -18.27
CA PRO A 478 -4.32 -4.36 -18.83
C PRO A 478 -2.94 -4.19 -18.17
N GLN A 479 -2.62 -3.02 -17.61
CA GLN A 479 -1.36 -2.76 -16.88
C GLN A 479 -1.34 -3.38 -15.46
N GLY A 480 -2.48 -3.93 -15.05
CA GLY A 480 -2.66 -4.57 -13.76
C GLY A 480 -1.85 -5.85 -13.63
N HIS A 481 -1.33 -6.12 -12.44
CA HIS A 481 -0.72 -7.42 -12.15
C HIS A 481 -1.80 -8.52 -12.22
N PRO A 482 -1.53 -9.66 -12.87
CA PRO A 482 -2.51 -10.73 -13.09
C PRO A 482 -3.25 -11.16 -11.81
N ALA A 483 -2.50 -11.37 -10.73
CA ALA A 483 -3.06 -11.82 -9.45
C ALA A 483 -4.16 -10.90 -8.88
N TYR A 484 -3.99 -9.58 -8.89
CA TYR A 484 -5.06 -8.69 -8.41
C TYR A 484 -6.11 -8.37 -9.49
N ARG A 485 -5.80 -8.57 -10.78
CA ARG A 485 -6.80 -8.44 -11.86
C ARG A 485 -7.88 -9.50 -11.68
N ILE A 486 -7.48 -10.74 -11.42
CA ILE A 486 -8.39 -11.86 -11.13
C ILE A 486 -9.31 -11.52 -9.95
N VAL A 487 -8.76 -10.95 -8.86
CA VAL A 487 -9.57 -10.52 -7.71
C VAL A 487 -10.63 -9.49 -8.13
N GLY A 488 -10.26 -8.46 -8.89
CA GLY A 488 -11.22 -7.45 -9.36
C GLY A 488 -12.27 -8.01 -10.32
N GLN A 489 -11.85 -8.84 -11.27
CA GLN A 489 -12.75 -9.51 -12.23
C GLN A 489 -13.77 -10.39 -11.51
N GLU A 490 -13.33 -11.15 -10.51
CA GLU A 490 -14.19 -12.03 -9.73
C GLU A 490 -15.13 -11.24 -8.81
N MET A 491 -14.68 -10.14 -8.20
CA MET A 491 -15.56 -9.22 -7.47
C MET A 491 -16.70 -8.71 -8.36
N HIS A 492 -16.37 -8.27 -9.58
CA HIS A 492 -17.37 -7.81 -10.54
C HIS A 492 -18.36 -8.92 -10.92
N ARG A 493 -17.86 -10.13 -11.21
CA ARG A 493 -18.70 -11.29 -11.52
C ARG A 493 -19.64 -11.62 -10.37
N LEU A 494 -19.14 -11.64 -9.14
CA LEU A 494 -19.93 -11.95 -7.94
C LEU A 494 -20.99 -10.87 -7.65
N ILE A 495 -20.70 -9.59 -7.89
CA ILE A 495 -21.71 -8.52 -7.80
C ILE A 495 -22.84 -8.76 -8.80
N ALA A 496 -22.51 -9.14 -10.04
CA ALA A 496 -23.51 -9.38 -11.08
C ALA A 496 -24.31 -10.66 -10.82
N GLU A 497 -23.64 -11.77 -10.54
CA GLU A 497 -24.22 -13.12 -10.60
C GLU A 497 -24.67 -13.64 -9.24
N LYS A 498 -23.89 -13.37 -8.18
CA LYS A 498 -24.20 -13.87 -6.82
C LYS A 498 -25.09 -12.90 -6.05
N ALA A 499 -24.81 -11.60 -6.11
CA ALA A 499 -25.69 -10.59 -5.51
C ALA A 499 -26.93 -10.31 -6.37
N GLY A 500 -26.87 -10.58 -7.68
CA GLY A 500 -27.95 -10.26 -8.62
C GLY A 500 -28.07 -8.77 -8.93
N HIS A 501 -27.04 -7.97 -8.62
CA HIS A 501 -27.06 -6.52 -8.82
C HIS A 501 -26.60 -6.15 -10.25
N HIS A 502 -27.38 -6.58 -11.24
CA HIS A 502 -27.07 -6.42 -12.67
C HIS A 502 -26.94 -4.95 -13.09
N ALA A 503 -27.79 -4.06 -12.55
CA ALA A 503 -27.72 -2.64 -12.85
C ALA A 503 -26.41 -2.06 -12.28
N ILE A 504 -26.06 -2.35 -11.03
CA ILE A 504 -24.80 -1.87 -10.43
C ILE A 504 -23.58 -2.39 -11.21
N ALA A 505 -23.55 -3.67 -11.57
CA ALA A 505 -22.46 -4.25 -12.36
C ALA A 505 -22.35 -3.57 -13.74
N SER A 506 -23.46 -3.37 -14.45
CA SER A 506 -23.47 -2.70 -15.76
C SER A 506 -22.96 -1.25 -15.73
N MET A 507 -23.08 -0.56 -14.58
CA MET A 507 -22.50 0.78 -14.42
C MET A 507 -20.97 0.75 -14.46
N MET A 508 -20.33 -0.37 -14.11
CA MET A 508 -18.88 -0.55 -14.10
C MET A 508 -18.33 -0.87 -15.51
N ARG A 509 -18.62 -0.02 -16.48
CA ARG A 509 -18.31 -0.25 -17.91
C ARG A 509 -16.82 -0.29 -18.27
N PHE A 510 -15.91 0.06 -17.35
CA PHE A 510 -14.46 0.03 -17.58
C PHE A 510 -13.77 -1.17 -16.94
N VAL A 511 -14.54 -2.17 -16.49
CA VAL A 511 -14.00 -3.44 -16.03
C VAL A 511 -13.49 -4.22 -17.23
N ASP A 512 -12.25 -4.69 -17.13
CA ASP A 512 -11.57 -5.40 -18.20
C ASP A 512 -11.48 -6.88 -17.83
N HIS A 513 -12.24 -7.70 -18.56
CA HIS A 513 -12.29 -9.16 -18.44
C HIS A 513 -11.40 -9.86 -19.48
N SER A 514 -10.53 -9.12 -20.19
CA SER A 514 -9.60 -9.73 -21.13
C SER A 514 -8.59 -10.60 -20.39
N ALA A 515 -8.11 -11.64 -21.09
CA ALA A 515 -6.99 -12.44 -20.62
C ALA A 515 -5.74 -11.57 -20.40
N GLU A 516 -4.75 -12.14 -19.69
CA GLU A 516 -3.48 -11.49 -19.47
C GLU A 516 -2.79 -11.14 -20.81
N PRO A 517 -2.47 -9.86 -21.08
CA PRO A 517 -1.72 -9.49 -22.27
C PRO A 517 -0.27 -9.96 -22.14
N GLU A 518 0.36 -10.27 -23.27
CA GLU A 518 1.75 -10.76 -23.32
C GLU A 518 2.74 -9.80 -22.64
N LEU A 519 2.61 -8.49 -22.90
CA LEU A 519 3.34 -7.41 -22.22
C LEU A 519 2.36 -6.34 -21.70
N GLU A 520 2.08 -6.32 -20.40
CA GLU A 520 1.03 -5.48 -19.78
C GLU A 520 1.22 -3.98 -20.01
N ARG A 521 2.47 -3.55 -20.15
CA ARG A 521 2.85 -2.13 -20.15
C ARG A 521 3.27 -1.59 -21.52
N LEU A 522 3.47 -2.44 -22.53
CA LEU A 522 4.02 -2.03 -23.83
C LEU A 522 3.21 -0.88 -24.46
N GLN A 523 1.89 -1.02 -24.53
CA GLN A 523 1.00 0.01 -25.08
C GLN A 523 1.00 1.32 -24.28
N ALA A 524 1.22 1.25 -22.96
CA ALA A 524 1.30 2.45 -22.13
C ALA A 524 2.64 3.18 -22.34
N GLU A 525 3.73 2.44 -22.49
CA GLU A 525 5.06 2.97 -22.80
C GLU A 525 5.11 3.60 -24.20
N ARG A 526 4.51 2.96 -25.23
CA ARG A 526 4.34 3.56 -26.57
C ARG A 526 3.68 4.94 -26.49
N ARG A 527 2.55 5.05 -25.78
CA ARG A 527 1.84 6.33 -25.59
C ARG A 527 2.63 7.36 -24.77
N ALA A 528 3.48 6.92 -23.85
CA ALA A 528 4.34 7.82 -23.08
C ALA A 528 5.48 8.37 -23.95
N GLU A 529 6.08 7.52 -24.79
CA GLU A 529 7.10 7.90 -25.76
C GLU A 529 6.56 8.87 -26.81
N SER A 530 5.41 8.58 -27.45
CA SER A 530 4.80 9.50 -28.42
C SER A 530 4.58 10.90 -27.84
N ARG A 531 4.10 10.99 -26.59
CA ARG A 531 3.92 12.28 -25.90
C ARG A 531 5.23 13.01 -25.61
N ARG A 532 6.33 12.29 -25.35
CA ARG A 532 7.66 12.90 -25.16
C ARG A 532 8.27 13.39 -26.46
N LEU A 533 7.92 12.77 -27.59
CA LEU A 533 8.36 13.21 -28.92
C LEU A 533 7.55 14.43 -29.41
N GLU A 534 6.35 14.62 -28.89
CA GLU A 534 5.48 15.77 -29.17
C GLU A 534 5.74 17.00 -28.28
N SER A 535 6.33 16.79 -27.08
CA SER A 535 6.70 17.84 -26.12
C SER A 535 8.12 18.34 -26.33
#